data_AF-A0A8T3U994-F1
#
_entry.id   AF-A0A8T3U994-F1
#
_cell.length_a   1.000
_cell.length_b   1.000
_cell.length_c   1.000
_cell.angle_alpha   90.00
_cell.angle_beta   90.00
_cell.angle_gamma   90.00
#
_symmetry.space_group_name_H-M   'P 1'
#
loop_
_entity.id
_entity.type
_entity.pdbx_description
1 polymer ?
#
loop_
_entity_poly.entity_id
_entity_poly.type
_entity_poly.pdbx_seq_one_letter_code
_entity_poly.pdbx_strand_id
1 'polypeptide(L)' 'MGHKEFGILYISDKNINEVKPRNFGGDMIEVVLENEFKFKEYNEKFEGGTLNAEGIYGLRKSN' A
#
# COMPACT_ATOMS: atom_id res chain seq x y z
N MET A 1 19.30 3.27 -16.34
CA MET A 1 18.78 4.10 -15.23
C MET A 1 17.95 3.19 -14.33
N GLY A 2 18.48 2.82 -13.17
CA GLY A 2 17.81 1.88 -12.26
C GLY A 2 16.82 2.62 -11.37
N HIS A 3 15.53 2.39 -11.57
CA HIS A 3 14.48 2.89 -10.69
C HIS A 3 14.57 2.15 -9.35
N LYS A 4 15.10 2.81 -8.32
CA LYS A 4 15.33 2.25 -6.97
C LYS A 4 14.20 2.54 -5.98
N GLU A 5 13.09 3.13 -6.43
CA GLU A 5 12.14 3.81 -5.53
C GLU A 5 10.77 3.14 -5.40
N PHE A 6 10.55 1.99 -6.02
CA PHE A 6 9.32 1.22 -5.84
C PHE A 6 9.57 -0.29 -5.97
N GLY A 7 8.64 -1.09 -5.45
CA GLY A 7 8.67 -2.54 -5.53
C GLY A 7 7.25 -3.10 -5.49
N ILE A 8 7.11 -4.39 -5.81
CA ILE A 8 5.84 -5.10 -5.77
C ILE A 8 5.90 -6.11 -4.63
N LEU A 9 4.90 -6.10 -3.75
CA LEU A 9 4.70 -7.10 -2.73
C LEU A 9 3.50 -7.98 -3.13
N TYR A 10 3.76 -9.26 -3.37
CA TYR A 10 2.69 -10.25 -3.52
C TYR A 10 2.40 -10.90 -2.17
N ILE A 11 1.13 -10.93 -1.78
CA ILE A 11 0.63 -11.69 -0.64
C ILE A 11 -0.54 -12.52 -1.14
N SER A 12 -0.55 -13.82 -0.84
CA SER A 12 -1.69 -14.67 -1.20
C SER A 12 -2.95 -14.28 -0.43
N ASP A 13 -4.12 -14.43 -1.05
CA ASP A 13 -5.42 -14.14 -0.42
C ASP A 13 -5.63 -14.84 0.92
N LYS A 14 -5.07 -16.04 1.09
CA LYS A 14 -5.13 -16.81 2.35
C LYS A 14 -4.43 -16.11 3.52
N ASN A 15 -3.42 -15.28 3.23
CA ASN A 15 -2.52 -14.71 4.23
C ASN A 15 -2.68 -13.20 4.37
N ILE A 16 -3.31 -12.50 3.42
CA ILE A 16 -3.35 -11.03 3.38
C ILE A 16 -3.98 -10.39 4.62
N ASN A 17 -4.90 -11.10 5.28
CA ASN A 17 -5.55 -10.63 6.51
C ASN A 17 -4.70 -10.84 7.78
N GLU A 18 -3.68 -11.70 7.71
CA GLU A 18 -2.76 -11.99 8.83
C GLU A 18 -1.53 -11.08 8.79
N VAL A 19 -1.18 -10.53 7.62
CA VAL A 19 -0.05 -9.63 7.45
C VAL A 19 -0.42 -8.23 7.93
N LYS A 20 0.35 -7.71 8.88
CA LYS A 20 0.20 -6.34 9.39
C LYS A 20 0.92 -5.33 8.49
N PRO A 21 0.33 -4.15 8.23
CA PRO A 21 1.02 -3.06 7.57
C PRO A 21 2.30 -2.65 8.30
N ARG A 22 3.33 -2.28 7.54
CA ARG A 22 4.58 -1.73 8.09
C ARG A 22 4.50 -0.21 8.25
N ASN A 23 3.98 0.48 7.24
CA ASN A 23 3.87 1.93 7.22
C ASN A 23 2.42 2.33 7.51
N PHE A 24 2.25 3.41 8.29
CA PHE A 24 0.97 3.95 8.69
C PHE A 24 0.88 5.40 8.22
N GLY A 25 -0.30 5.87 7.81
CA GLY A 25 -0.48 7.24 7.36
C GLY A 25 -1.81 7.47 6.64
N GLY A 26 -1.87 8.53 5.85
CA GLY A 26 -3.01 8.80 4.99
C GLY A 26 -3.22 7.71 3.93
N ASP A 27 -4.41 7.69 3.33
CA ASP A 27 -4.88 6.77 2.29
C ASP A 27 -5.09 5.31 2.72
N MET A 28 -4.28 4.74 3.61
CA MET A 28 -4.42 3.34 4.06
C MET A 28 -5.53 3.10 5.11
N ILE A 29 -6.19 4.16 5.59
CA ILE A 29 -7.15 4.13 6.70
C ILE A 29 -8.55 4.51 6.18
N GLU A 30 -9.55 3.71 6.54
CA GLU A 30 -10.97 3.97 6.25
C GLU A 30 -11.57 5.01 7.22
N VAL A 31 -11.30 4.86 8.52
CA VAL A 31 -11.77 5.78 9.56
C VAL A 31 -10.64 6.06 10.55
N VAL A 32 -10.44 7.34 10.89
CA VAL A 32 -9.59 7.79 12.00
C VAL A 32 -10.45 8.57 12.98
N LEU A 33 -10.51 8.11 14.22
CA LEU A 33 -11.01 8.85 15.38
C LEU A 33 -9.84 9.17 16.30
N GLU A 34 -10.10 9.90 17.39
CA GLU A 34 -9.05 10.34 18.31
C GLU A 34 -8.24 9.18 18.91
N ASN A 35 -8.90 8.07 19.26
CA ASN A 35 -8.28 6.94 19.96
C ASN A 35 -8.34 5.62 19.18
N GLU A 36 -8.98 5.60 18.02
CA GLU A 36 -9.15 4.39 17.22
C GLU A 36 -9.09 4.67 15.73
N PHE A 37 -8.75 3.64 14.97
CA PHE A 37 -8.77 3.71 13.52
C PHE A 37 -9.12 2.35 12.92
N LYS A 38 -9.60 2.37 11.68
CA LYS A 38 -9.92 1.18 10.89
C LYS A 38 -9.16 1.24 9.57
N PHE A 39 -8.34 0.23 9.27
CA PHE A 39 -7.67 0.13 7.98
C PHE A 39 -8.67 -0.02 6.84
N LYS A 40 -8.28 0.40 5.63
CA LYS A 40 -8.93 -0.07 4.41
C LYS A 40 -8.76 -1.58 4.24
N GLU A 41 -9.64 -2.20 3.46
CA GLU A 41 -9.59 -3.64 3.21
C GLU A 41 -8.48 -4.02 2.22
N TYR A 42 -8.13 -5.31 2.21
CA TYR A 42 -7.27 -5.93 1.20
C TYR A 42 -5.87 -5.28 1.04
N ASN A 43 -5.50 -4.78 -0.15
CA ASN A 43 -4.15 -4.31 -0.46
C ASN A 43 -3.90 -2.86 -0.06
N GLU A 44 -4.93 -2.01 -0.01
CA GLU A 44 -4.78 -0.57 0.25
C GLU A 44 -4.21 -0.30 1.66
N LYS A 45 -4.42 -1.22 2.62
CA LYS A 45 -3.82 -1.11 3.96
C LYS A 45 -2.29 -1.19 3.97
N PHE A 46 -1.62 -1.53 2.87
CA PHE A 46 -0.15 -1.60 2.83
C PHE A 46 0.51 -0.35 2.22
N GLU A 47 -0.29 0.60 1.74
CA GLU A 47 0.14 1.72 0.89
C GLU A 47 -0.08 3.08 1.58
N GLY A 48 0.41 3.21 2.82
CA GLY A 48 0.25 4.45 3.59
C GLY A 48 1.08 5.62 3.08
N GLY A 49 0.40 6.73 2.76
CA GLY A 49 1.00 7.98 2.27
C GLY A 49 0.89 8.14 0.75
N THR A 50 1.40 9.26 0.23
CA THR A 50 1.38 9.53 -1.22
C THR A 50 2.31 8.56 -1.95
N LEU A 51 1.76 7.81 -2.89
CA LEU A 51 2.51 6.84 -3.68
C LEU A 51 3.34 7.50 -4.78
N ASN A 52 4.39 6.79 -5.21
CA ASN A 52 5.15 7.12 -6.41
C ASN A 52 4.33 6.77 -7.67
N ALA A 53 3.35 7.62 -7.99
CA ALA A 53 2.45 7.42 -9.12
C ALA A 53 3.17 7.36 -10.47
N GLU A 54 4.26 8.13 -10.64
CA GLU A 54 5.09 8.09 -11.85
C GLU A 54 5.76 6.73 -12.03
N GLY A 55 6.37 6.19 -10.96
CA GLY A 55 6.98 4.85 -10.98
C GLY A 55 5.98 3.75 -11.33
N ILE A 56 4.79 3.79 -10.71
CA ILE A 56 3.69 2.85 -10.98
C ILE A 56 3.24 2.95 -12.45
N TYR A 57 3.06 4.16 -12.97
CA TYR A 57 2.65 4.37 -14.36
C TYR A 57 3.70 3.85 -15.35
N GLY A 58 4.98 4.08 -15.07
CA GLY A 58 6.10 3.57 -15.86
C GLY A 58 6.09 2.05 -15.98
N LEU A 59 5.90 1.33 -14.86
CA LEU A 59 5.79 -0.12 -14.85
C LEU A 59 4.65 -0.63 -15.73
N ARG A 60 3.48 0.03 -15.70
CA ARG A 60 2.33 -0.36 -16.52
C ARG A 60 2.65 -0.27 -18.02
N LYS A 61 3.45 0.72 -18.43
CA LYS A 61 3.82 0.95 -19.83
C LYS A 61 4.92 0.03 -20.35
N SER A 62 5.68 -0.62 -19.47
CA SER A 62 6.72 -1.57 -19.87
C SER A 62 6.21 -2.98 -20.19
N ASN A 63 4.89 -3.22 -20.05
CA ASN A 63 4.21 -4.45 -20.47
C ASN A 63 3.60 -4.30 -21.87
#